data_AF-A0A0F9IQ69-F1
#
_entry.id   AF-A0A0F9IQ69-F1
#
_cell.length_a   1.000
_cell.length_b   1.000
_cell.length_c   1.000
_cell.angle_alpha   90.00
_cell.angle_beta   90.00
_cell.angle_gamma   90.00
#
_symmetry.space_group_name_H-M   'P 1'
#
loop_
_entity.id
_entity.type
_entity.pdbx_description
1 polymer ?
#
loop_
_entity_poly.entity_id
_entity_poly.type
_entity_poly.pdbx_seq_one_letter_code
_entity_poly.pdbx_strand_id
1 'polypeptide(L)'
;KEAVGLKASKFKITFGPIIVLFDTTRAEKFLTYDTLKRLVSTQLRDADIIALNKVDAASKEKIEDSKEYVHLINPKAKIMELSSHTGEGLGSIVEAVRDLTVGD
;
A
#
# COMPACT_ATOMS: atom_id res chain seq x y z
N LYS A 1 -46.69 -1.14 -22.70
CA LYS A 1 -45.21 -1.08 -22.72
C LYS A 1 -44.75 -1.46 -21.33
N GLU A 2 -44.44 -2.74 -21.12
CA GLU A 2 -44.01 -3.26 -19.82
C GLU A 2 -42.58 -2.78 -19.53
N ALA A 3 -42.42 -2.08 -18.42
CA ALA A 3 -41.11 -1.72 -17.90
C ALA A 3 -40.48 -2.99 -17.31
N VAL A 4 -39.39 -3.44 -17.92
CA VAL A 4 -38.56 -4.53 -17.40
C VAL A 4 -37.95 -4.06 -16.08
N GLY A 5 -38.59 -4.45 -14.97
CA GLY A 5 -38.06 -4.27 -13.63
C GLY A 5 -36.85 -5.16 -13.43
N LEU A 6 -35.67 -4.65 -13.77
CA LEU A 6 -34.40 -5.23 -13.33
C LEU A 6 -34.31 -5.10 -11.81
N LYS A 7 -34.74 -6.13 -11.09
CA LYS A 7 -34.36 -6.32 -9.68
C LYS A 7 -32.84 -6.43 -9.65
N ALA A 8 -32.17 -5.38 -9.21
CA ALA A 8 -30.75 -5.44 -8.88
C ALA A 8 -30.55 -6.61 -7.90
N SER A 9 -29.84 -7.64 -8.35
CA SER A 9 -29.41 -8.73 -7.49
C SER A 9 -28.54 -8.13 -6.38
N LYS A 10 -28.88 -8.43 -5.12
CA LYS A 10 -28.09 -8.03 -3.95
C LYS A 10 -26.79 -8.86 -3.90
N PHE A 11 -25.84 -8.56 -4.78
CA PHE A 11 -24.49 -9.09 -4.66
C PHE A 11 -23.76 -8.30 -3.57
N LYS A 12 -23.33 -8.97 -2.50
CA LYS A 12 -22.46 -8.39 -1.49
C LYS A 12 -21.04 -8.41 -2.05
N ILE A 13 -20.58 -7.27 -2.54
CA ILE A 13 -19.18 -7.07 -2.96
C ILE A 13 -18.38 -6.70 -1.71
N THR A 14 -17.35 -7.48 -1.41
CA THR A 14 -16.36 -7.20 -0.37
C THR A 14 -15.01 -6.98 -1.04
N PHE A 15 -14.30 -5.93 -0.63
CA PHE A 15 -12.96 -5.63 -1.13
C PHE A 15 -11.93 -6.19 -0.14
N GLY A 16 -10.87 -6.81 -0.66
CA GLY A 16 -9.71 -7.17 0.15
C GLY A 16 -8.80 -5.96 0.40
N PRO A 17 -7.79 -6.13 1.28
CA PRO A 17 -6.88 -5.04 1.64
C PRO A 17 -6.03 -4.59 0.44
N ILE A 18 -5.75 -3.29 0.39
CA ILE A 18 -4.88 -2.67 -0.61
C ILE A 18 -3.46 -2.59 -0.05
N ILE A 19 -2.51 -3.24 -0.76
CA ILE A 19 -1.09 -3.23 -0.42
C ILE A 19 -0.33 -2.43 -1.49
N VAL A 20 0.43 -1.43 -1.05
CA VAL A 20 1.34 -0.68 -1.93
C VAL A 20 2.78 -1.09 -1.66
N LEU A 21 3.47 -1.55 -2.70
CA LEU A 21 4.92 -1.80 -2.67
C LEU A 21 5.65 -0.51 -3.07
N PHE A 22 6.30 0.13 -2.12
CA PHE A 22 7.01 1.39 -2.32
C PHE A 22 8.51 1.14 -2.44
N ASP A 23 9.13 1.50 -3.56
CA ASP A 23 10.57 1.32 -3.76
C ASP A 23 11.38 2.40 -3.03
N THR A 24 11.95 2.02 -1.89
CA THR A 24 12.77 2.90 -1.03
C THR A 24 13.99 3.46 -1.78
N THR A 25 14.59 2.70 -2.70
CA THR A 25 15.76 3.17 -3.45
C THR A 25 15.45 4.33 -4.40
N ARG A 26 14.16 4.51 -4.75
CA ARG A 26 13.70 5.52 -5.71
C ARG A 26 12.82 6.60 -5.10
N ALA A 27 12.67 6.62 -3.77
CA ALA A 27 11.78 7.53 -3.05
C ALA A 27 11.87 8.98 -3.56
N GLU A 28 13.05 9.59 -3.57
CA GLU A 28 13.28 10.97 -4.03
C GLU A 28 12.71 11.27 -5.43
N LYS A 29 12.83 10.32 -6.38
CA LYS A 29 12.32 10.51 -7.75
C LYS A 29 10.79 10.60 -7.77
N PHE A 30 10.12 9.91 -6.86
CA PHE A 30 8.67 10.02 -6.73
C PHE A 30 8.25 11.37 -6.13
N LEU A 31 9.14 12.04 -5.41
CA LEU A 31 8.85 13.31 -4.72
C LEU A 31 9.12 14.54 -5.58
N THR A 32 10.03 14.45 -6.53
CA THR A 32 10.53 15.60 -7.31
C THR A 32 9.68 15.93 -8.53
N TYR A 33 9.07 14.93 -9.18
CA TYR A 33 8.23 15.15 -10.36
C TYR A 33 6.76 15.24 -9.96
N ASP A 34 6.14 16.40 -10.15
CA ASP A 34 4.76 16.67 -9.67
C ASP A 34 3.71 15.64 -10.12
N THR A 35 3.80 15.17 -11.37
CA THR A 35 2.89 14.15 -11.90
C THR A 35 3.10 12.79 -11.24
N LEU A 36 4.34 12.38 -11.00
CA LEU A 36 4.66 11.15 -10.27
C LEU A 36 4.27 11.26 -8.80
N LYS A 37 4.53 12.41 -8.17
CA LYS A 37 4.18 12.70 -6.79
C LYS A 37 2.67 12.56 -6.56
N ARG A 38 1.86 13.12 -7.45
CA ARG A 38 0.40 12.99 -7.37
C ARG A 38 -0.05 11.54 -7.52
N LEU A 39 0.45 10.81 -8.51
CA LEU A 39 0.11 9.41 -8.75
C LEU A 39 0.48 8.52 -7.55
N VAL A 40 1.68 8.70 -7.01
CA VAL A 40 2.18 7.96 -5.84
C VAL A 40 1.37 8.32 -4.60
N SER A 41 1.07 9.59 -4.40
CA SER A 41 0.26 10.03 -3.25
C SER A 41 -1.14 9.43 -3.27
N THR A 42 -1.80 9.30 -4.42
CA THR A 42 -3.11 8.65 -4.52
C THR A 42 -3.03 7.20 -4.06
N GLN A 43 -2.06 6.43 -4.56
CA GLN A 43 -1.90 5.03 -4.18
C GLN A 43 -1.62 4.88 -2.68
N LEU A 44 -0.76 5.73 -2.12
CA LEU A 44 -0.43 5.69 -0.69
C LEU A 44 -1.62 6.04 0.21
N ARG A 45 -2.50 6.97 -0.21
CA ARG A 45 -3.68 7.38 0.57
C ARG A 45 -4.71 6.27 0.75
N ASP A 46 -4.84 5.40 -0.24
CA ASP A 46 -5.86 4.35 -0.25
C ASP A 46 -5.32 3.01 0.29
N ALA A 47 -4.04 2.95 0.64
CA ALA A 47 -3.40 1.72 1.12
C ALA A 47 -3.77 1.39 2.57
N ASP A 48 -4.05 0.11 2.83
CA ASP A 48 -4.13 -0.44 4.18
C ASP A 48 -2.73 -0.80 4.68
N ILE A 49 -1.87 -1.28 3.77
CA ILE A 49 -0.47 -1.65 4.04
C ILE A 49 0.43 -0.94 3.03
N ILE A 50 1.48 -0.30 3.53
CA ILE A 50 2.56 0.26 2.71
C ILE A 50 3.83 -0.50 3.04
N ALA A 51 4.30 -1.32 2.09
CA ALA A 51 5.53 -2.06 2.23
C ALA A 51 6.69 -1.29 1.59
N LEU A 52 7.61 -0.78 2.41
CA LEU A 52 8.86 -0.18 1.98
C LEU A 52 9.77 -1.29 1.47
N ASN A 53 9.81 -1.46 0.15
CA ASN A 53 10.59 -2.52 -0.50
C ASN A 53 12.04 -2.09 -0.73
N LYS A 54 12.91 -3.10 -0.86
CA LYS A 54 14.36 -3.01 -1.11
C LYS A 54 15.15 -2.37 0.03
N VAL A 55 14.76 -2.65 1.28
CA VAL A 55 15.48 -2.16 2.46
C VAL A 55 16.92 -2.70 2.53
N ASP A 56 17.18 -3.86 1.93
CA ASP A 56 18.52 -4.45 1.79
C ASP A 56 19.47 -3.62 0.92
N ALA A 57 18.93 -2.77 0.05
CA ALA A 57 19.69 -1.96 -0.90
C ALA A 57 19.61 -0.45 -0.61
N ALA A 58 18.95 -0.05 0.48
CA ALA A 58 18.80 1.35 0.89
C ALA A 58 19.60 1.62 2.18
N SER A 59 20.02 2.87 2.38
CA SER A 59 20.58 3.29 3.67
C SER A 59 19.46 3.38 4.72
N LYS A 60 19.82 3.23 6.00
CA LYS A 60 18.86 3.39 7.12
C LYS A 60 18.18 4.76 7.10
N GLU A 61 18.94 5.82 6.82
CA GLU A 61 18.41 7.18 6.67
C GLU A 61 17.32 7.23 5.60
N LYS A 62 17.58 6.64 4.42
CA LYS A 62 16.61 6.63 3.31
C LYS A 62 15.35 5.82 3.62
N ILE A 63 15.48 4.76 4.42
CA ILE A 63 14.35 3.98 4.92
C ILE A 63 13.51 4.83 5.86
N GLU A 64 14.14 5.53 6.81
CA GLU A 64 13.43 6.39 7.76
C GLU A 64 12.75 7.57 7.06
N ASP A 65 13.45 8.26 6.15
CA ASP A 65 12.87 9.33 5.33
C ASP A 65 11.64 8.85 4.55
N SER A 66 11.73 7.64 3.97
CA SER A 66 10.62 7.04 3.24
C SER A 66 9.45 6.75 4.17
N LYS A 67 9.72 6.24 5.37
CA LYS A 67 8.72 5.96 6.40
C LYS A 67 8.00 7.21 6.87
N GLU A 68 8.75 8.28 7.16
CA GLU A 68 8.17 9.58 7.50
C GLU A 68 7.30 10.12 6.37
N TYR A 69 7.80 10.07 5.14
CA TYR A 69 7.06 10.55 3.97
C TYR A 69 5.73 9.80 3.76
N VAL A 70 5.76 8.46 3.76
CA VAL A 70 4.53 7.68 3.55
C VAL A 70 3.56 7.85 4.71
N HIS A 71 4.08 8.00 5.94
CA HIS A 71 3.25 8.26 7.13
C HIS A 71 2.55 9.63 7.06
N LEU A 72 3.25 10.66 6.58
CA LEU A 72 2.65 11.99 6.38
C LEU A 72 1.49 11.96 5.37
N ILE A 73 1.55 11.08 4.37
CA ILE A 73 0.48 10.93 3.37
C ILE A 73 -0.68 10.09 3.90
N ASN A 74 -0.37 8.97 4.56
CA ASN A 74 -1.35 8.07 5.10
C ASN A 74 -0.94 7.61 6.51
N PRO A 75 -1.36 8.31 7.56
CA PRO A 75 -1.02 7.95 8.94
C PRO A 75 -1.77 6.70 9.43
N LYS A 76 -2.75 6.20 8.67
CA LYS A 76 -3.56 5.03 9.04
C LYS A 76 -2.99 3.72 8.48
N ALA A 77 -2.22 3.77 7.41
CA ALA A 77 -1.63 2.58 6.81
C ALA A 77 -0.63 1.91 7.76
N LYS A 78 -0.63 0.58 7.78
CA LYS A 78 0.44 -0.20 8.41
C LYS A 78 1.69 -0.11 7.52
N ILE A 79 2.74 0.53 8.03
CA ILE A 79 4.02 0.64 7.31
C ILE A 79 4.92 -0.51 7.71
N MET A 80 5.48 -1.22 6.73
CA MET A 80 6.29 -2.41 6.94
C MET A 80 7.54 -2.37 6.07
N GLU A 81 8.67 -2.81 6.61
CA GLU A 81 9.90 -2.98 5.84
C GLU A 81 9.88 -4.33 5.13
N LEU A 82 10.37 -4.34 3.88
CA LEU A 82 10.36 -5.51 3.02
C LEU A 82 11.64 -5.57 2.16
N SER A 83 12.19 -6.76 2.02
CA SER A 83 13.07 -7.10 0.90
C SER A 83 12.52 -8.31 0.17
N SER A 84 12.03 -8.09 -1.05
CA SER A 84 11.67 -9.22 -1.92
C SER A 84 12.88 -10.05 -2.36
N HIS A 85 14.11 -9.54 -2.16
CA HIS A 85 15.34 -10.25 -2.51
C HIS A 85 15.80 -11.19 -1.39
N THR A 86 15.85 -10.70 -0.14
CA THR A 86 16.29 -11.51 1.01
C THR A 86 15.15 -12.28 1.66
N GLY A 87 13.91 -11.88 1.39
CA GLY A 87 12.70 -12.41 2.02
C GLY A 87 12.35 -11.75 3.36
N GLU A 88 13.15 -10.78 3.81
CA GLU A 88 12.87 -9.99 5.00
C GLU A 88 11.49 -9.33 4.90
N GLY A 89 10.69 -9.43 5.95
CA GLY A 89 9.36 -8.82 6.04
C GLY A 89 8.22 -9.57 5.35
N LEU A 90 8.49 -10.58 4.50
CA LEU A 90 7.44 -11.31 3.77
C LEU A 90 6.45 -12.02 4.71
N GLY A 91 6.95 -12.71 5.73
CA GLY A 91 6.10 -13.39 6.71
C GLY A 91 5.15 -12.43 7.43
N SER A 92 5.70 -11.29 7.88
CA SER A 92 4.94 -10.24 8.56
C SER A 92 3.84 -9.65 7.67
N ILE A 93 4.08 -9.50 6.36
CA ILE A 93 3.04 -9.06 5.41
C ILE A 93 1.94 -10.12 5.27
N VAL A 94 2.29 -11.39 5.14
CA VAL A 94 1.31 -12.49 5.04
C VAL A 94 0.40 -12.51 6.28
N GLU A 95 0.97 -12.36 7.47
CA GLU A 95 0.21 -12.25 8.72
C GLU A 95 -0.70 -11.02 8.71
N ALA A 96 -0.19 -9.85 8.36
CA ALA A 96 -0.98 -8.62 8.30
C ALA A 96 -2.18 -8.72 7.34
N VAL A 97 -2.00 -9.35 6.17
CA VAL A 97 -3.10 -9.57 5.22
C VAL A 97 -4.14 -10.54 5.77
N ARG A 98 -3.70 -11.61 6.46
CA ARG A 98 -4.62 -12.55 7.12
C ARG A 98 -5.45 -11.84 8.18
N ASP A 99 -4.84 -11.00 9.02
CA ASP A 99 -5.53 -10.28 10.08
C ASP A 99 -6.60 -9.32 9.52
N LEU A 100 -6.27 -8.61 8.43
CA LEU A 100 -7.22 -7.69 7.76
C LEU A 100 -8.37 -8.42 7.06
N THR A 101 -8.16 -9.67 6.63
CA THR A 101 -9.18 -10.42 5.87
C THR A 101 -10.12 -11.21 6.78
N VAL A 102 -9.67 -11.60 7.97
CA VAL A 102 -10.45 -12.41 8.93
C VAL A 102 -11.18 -11.53 9.97
N GLY A 103 -10.81 -10.26 10.09
CA GLY A 103 -11.42 -9.29 11.02
C GLY A 103 -12.75 -8.67 10.58
N ASP A 104 -13.18 -8.89 9.33
CA ASP A 104 -14.45 -8.42 8.73
C ASP A 104 -15.52 -9.53 8.66
#